data_AF-A0A3N4JHC9-F1
#
_entry.id   AF-A0A3N4JHC9-F1
#
_cell.length_a   1.000
_cell.length_b   1.000
_cell.length_c   1.000
_cell.angle_alpha   90.00
_cell.angle_beta   90.00
_cell.angle_gamma   90.00
#
_symmetry.space_group_name_H-M   'P 1'
#
loop_
_entity.id
_entity.type
_entity.pdbx_description
1 polymer ?
#
loop_
_entity_poly.entity_id
_entity_poly.type
_entity_poly.pdbx_seq_one_letter_code
_entity_poly.pdbx_strand_id
1 'polypeptide(L)'
;MDESGIRIGCPTGETVIVPLEVKDLYTTSPANRKSLTIIEAICANGSHFPPPVIIYSGEKIMESWVHENLTGAKVITVSPTGYTKETIALA
;
A
#
# COMPACT_ATOMS: atom_id res chain seq x y z
N MET A 1 -10.69 12.66 7.00
CA MET A 1 -10.19 11.29 6.83
C MET A 1 -10.26 10.99 5.35
N ASP A 2 -9.21 10.37 4.82
CA ASP A 2 -9.14 9.94 3.42
C ASP A 2 -8.60 8.51 3.35
N GLU A 3 -8.99 7.79 2.29
CA GLU A 3 -8.58 6.41 2.03
C GLU A 3 -7.87 6.33 0.69
N SER A 4 -6.61 5.88 0.70
CA SER A 4 -5.76 5.80 -0.48
C SER A 4 -5.29 4.37 -0.75
N GLY A 5 -5.52 3.89 -1.97
CA GLY A 5 -5.05 2.57 -2.43
C GLY A 5 -3.69 2.65 -3.13
N ILE A 6 -2.76 1.78 -2.75
CA ILE A 6 -1.42 1.65 -3.34
C ILE A 6 -1.29 0.27 -3.97
N ARG A 7 -0.76 0.18 -5.19
CA ARG A 7 -0.48 -1.10 -5.86
C ARG A 7 0.98 -1.50 -5.69
N ILE A 8 1.21 -2.70 -5.20
CA ILE A 8 2.53 -3.32 -5.09
C ILE A 8 2.98 -3.79 -6.47
N GLY A 9 4.25 -3.57 -6.80
CA GLY A 9 4.86 -4.09 -8.03
C GLY A 9 4.27 -3.47 -9.30
N CYS A 10 3.82 -2.21 -9.22
CA CYS A 10 3.45 -1.43 -10.39
C CYS A 10 4.64 -0.52 -10.76
N PRO A 11 5.54 -0.95 -11.65
CA PRO A 11 6.66 -0.10 -12.06
C PRO A 11 6.14 1.17 -12.74
N THR A 12 6.87 2.27 -12.55
CA THR A 12 6.66 3.48 -13.35
C THR A 12 7.13 3.23 -14.78
N GLY A 13 6.62 3.99 -15.75
CA GLY A 13 7.14 3.93 -17.11
C GLY A 13 8.64 4.22 -17.13
N GLU A 14 9.41 3.38 -17.83
CA GLU A 14 10.85 3.51 -17.97
C GLU A 14 11.22 4.01 -19.38
N THR A 15 12.27 4.82 -19.48
CA THR A 15 12.87 5.19 -20.77
C THR A 15 14.10 4.34 -21.00
N VAL A 16 14.16 3.65 -22.14
CA VAL A 16 15.27 2.75 -22.49
C VAL A 16 15.84 3.11 -23.87
N ILE A 17 17.14 2.93 -24.04
CA ILE A 17 17.84 3.07 -25.32
C ILE A 17 18.08 1.67 -25.87
N VAL A 18 17.57 1.38 -27.07
CA VAL A 18 17.67 0.05 -27.70
C VAL A 18 18.18 0.17 -29.14
N PRO A 19 18.87 -0.87 -29.67
CA PRO A 19 19.19 -0.96 -31.09
C PRO A 19 17.94 -0.92 -31.98
N LEU A 20 18.10 -0.46 -33.23
CA LEU A 20 17.00 -0.28 -34.18
C LEU A 20 16.26 -1.58 -34.48
N GLU A 21 16.91 -2.73 -34.35
CA GLU A 21 16.33 -4.04 -34.66
C GLU A 21 15.39 -4.56 -33.56
N VAL A 22 15.40 -3.98 -32.35
CA VAL A 22 14.57 -4.42 -31.23
C VAL A 22 13.15 -3.86 -31.37
N LYS A 23 12.18 -4.76 -31.56
CA LYS A 23 10.76 -4.40 -31.76
C LYS A 23 9.91 -4.46 -30.51
N ASP A 24 10.30 -5.29 -29.55
CA ASP A 24 9.56 -5.54 -28.33
C ASP A 24 10.46 -5.39 -27.10
N LEU A 25 9.91 -4.76 -26.06
CA LEU A 25 10.55 -4.62 -24.76
C LEU A 25 9.63 -5.18 -23.68
N TYR A 26 10.19 -5.97 -22.77
CA TYR A 26 9.44 -6.54 -21.66
C TYR A 26 9.98 -5.98 -20.36
N THR A 27 9.10 -5.35 -19.58
CA THR A 27 9.39 -5.00 -18.19
C THR A 27 8.94 -6.15 -17.30
N THR A 28 9.75 -6.53 -16.32
CA THR A 28 9.34 -7.46 -15.27
C THR A 28 8.30 -6.80 -14.35
N SER A 29 7.04 -6.76 -14.79
CA SER A 29 5.93 -6.46 -13.89
C SER A 29 5.49 -7.77 -13.22
N PRO A 30 5.54 -7.88 -11.89
CA PRO A 30 4.95 -9.03 -11.22
C PRO A 30 3.46 -9.12 -11.58
N ALA A 31 3.00 -10.31 -11.96
CA ALA A 31 1.59 -10.55 -12.28
C ALA A 31 0.67 -10.25 -11.08
N ASN A 32 1.23 -10.32 -9.87
CA ASN A 32 0.51 -10.14 -8.62
C ASN A 32 0.28 -8.65 -8.32
N ARG A 33 -0.86 -8.12 -8.76
CA ARG A 33 -1.30 -6.73 -8.53
C ARG A 33 -1.94 -6.55 -7.15
N LYS A 34 -1.29 -7.02 -6.08
CA LYS A 34 -1.81 -6.81 -4.73
C LYS A 34 -1.81 -5.33 -4.39
N SER A 35 -2.82 -4.89 -3.66
CA SER A 35 -2.92 -3.53 -3.14
C SER A 35 -2.79 -3.50 -1.63
N LEU A 36 -2.31 -2.36 -1.14
CA LEU A 36 -2.44 -1.90 0.23
C LEU A 36 -3.42 -0.74 0.23
N THR A 37 -4.15 -0.59 1.32
CA THR A 37 -5.00 0.57 1.53
C THR A 37 -4.51 1.28 2.78
N ILE A 38 -4.39 2.60 2.70
CA ILE A 38 -3.96 3.45 3.81
C ILE A 38 -5.11 4.41 4.14
N ILE A 39 -5.42 4.50 5.42
CA ILE A 39 -6.34 5.50 5.97
C ILE A 39 -5.53 6.51 6.75
N GLU A 40 -5.75 7.78 6.46
CA GLU A 40 -5.18 8.89 7.22
C GLU A 40 -6.27 9.90 7.62
N ALA A 41 -6.07 10.57 8.74
CA ALA A 41 -6.93 11.66 9.15
C ALA A 41 -6.12 12.82 9.74
N ILE A 42 -6.58 14.03 9.44
CA ILE A 42 -6.03 15.26 9.99
C ILE A 42 -7.02 15.84 11.02
N CYS A 43 -6.47 16.47 12.05
CA CYS A 43 -7.20 17.21 13.07
C CYS A 43 -7.06 18.71 12.81
N ALA A 44 -8.16 19.36 12.39
CA ALA A 44 -8.16 20.78 12.03
C ALA A 44 -7.88 21.72 13.22
N ASN A 45 -8.08 21.24 14.45
CA ASN A 45 -7.84 21.96 15.70
C ASN A 45 -6.38 21.84 16.20
N GLY A 46 -5.50 21.17 15.46
CA GLY A 46 -4.10 20.96 15.85
C GLY A 46 -3.90 19.94 16.99
N SER A 47 -4.93 19.17 17.36
CA SER A 47 -4.74 18.03 18.25
C SER A 47 -3.94 16.93 17.56
N HIS A 48 -3.44 15.97 18.35
CA HIS A 48 -2.67 14.86 17.82
C HIS A 48 -3.49 14.08 16.77
N PHE A 49 -2.86 13.79 15.63
CA PHE A 49 -3.48 13.02 14.57
C PHE A 49 -3.64 11.56 15.01
N PRO A 50 -4.75 10.89 14.65
CA PRO A 50 -4.85 9.46 14.86
C PRO A 50 -3.77 8.73 14.04
N PRO A 51 -3.26 7.59 14.54
CA PRO A 51 -2.38 6.70 13.80
C PRO A 51 -2.91 6.39 12.39
N PRO A 52 -2.07 6.39 11.34
CA PRO A 52 -2.47 5.85 10.05
C PRO A 52 -2.78 4.34 10.16
N VAL A 53 -3.80 3.90 9.43
CA VAL A 53 -4.20 2.48 9.35
C VAL A 53 -3.77 1.92 8.01
N ILE A 54 -3.01 0.83 8.03
CA ILE A 54 -2.58 0.10 6.84
C ILE A 54 -3.37 -1.21 6.76
N ILE A 55 -4.11 -1.39 5.68
CA ILE A 55 -4.91 -2.60 5.41
C ILE A 55 -4.26 -3.37 4.27
N TYR A 56 -3.95 -4.64 4.53
CA TYR A 56 -3.52 -5.58 3.51
C TYR A 56 -4.69 -6.46 3.04
N SER A 57 -4.79 -6.66 1.73
CA SER A 57 -5.75 -7.61 1.14
C SER A 57 -5.31 -9.05 1.40
N GLY A 58 -6.00 -9.72 2.32
CA GLY A 58 -5.73 -11.10 2.71
C GLY A 58 -6.30 -11.46 4.07
N GLU A 59 -5.89 -12.64 4.57
CA GLU A 59 -6.33 -13.16 5.88
C GLU A 59 -5.29 -12.99 6.98
N LYS A 60 -4.00 -12.96 6.61
CA LYS A 60 -2.87 -12.88 7.54
C LYS A 60 -1.73 -12.07 6.93
N ILE A 61 -1.01 -11.36 7.79
CA ILE A 61 0.29 -10.74 7.46
C ILE A 61 1.36 -11.53 8.19
N MET A 62 2.44 -11.85 7.49
CA MET A 62 3.62 -12.41 8.13
C MET A 62 4.37 -11.30 8.85
N GLU A 63 4.72 -11.51 10.11
CA GLU A 63 5.50 -10.56 10.90
C GLU A 63 6.81 -10.17 10.20
N SER A 64 7.45 -11.12 9.51
CA SER A 64 8.67 -10.90 8.73
C SER A 64 8.51 -9.95 7.54
N TRP A 65 7.28 -9.58 7.15
CA TRP A 65 7.05 -8.57 6.13
C TRP A 65 7.05 -7.14 6.68
N VAL A 66 7.01 -6.98 8.01
CA VAL A 66 7.01 -5.68 8.68
C VAL A 66 8.46 -5.31 9.02
N HIS A 67 9.00 -4.33 8.31
CA HIS A 67 10.34 -3.81 8.56
C HIS A 67 10.39 -2.97 9.84
N GLU A 68 11.48 -3.07 10.60
CA GLU A 68 11.74 -2.25 11.81
C GLU A 68 11.79 -0.72 11.56
N ASN A 69 11.96 -0.29 10.30
CA ASN A 69 12.03 1.13 9.92
C ASN A 69 10.64 1.77 9.85
N LEU A 70 9.58 0.97 10.03
CA LEU A 70 8.22 1.44 10.11
C LEU A 70 7.98 2.07 11.50
N THR A 71 8.53 3.26 11.69
CA THR A 71 8.44 4.04 12.93
C THR A 71 7.13 4.82 13.02
N GLY A 72 6.60 5.01 14.23
CA GLY A 72 5.37 5.77 14.50
C GLY A 72 4.23 4.90 15.00
N ALA A 73 3.24 5.51 15.66
CA ALA A 73 2.01 4.82 16.02
C ALA A 73 1.21 4.61 14.73
N LYS A 74 1.06 3.36 14.31
CA LYS A 74 0.27 2.96 13.14
C LYS A 74 -0.39 1.61 13.42
N VAL A 75 -1.56 1.39 12.83
CA VAL A 75 -2.29 0.13 12.95
C VAL A 75 -2.11 -0.64 11.64
N ILE A 76 -1.60 -1.87 11.71
CA ILE A 76 -1.52 -2.76 10.56
C ILE A 76 -2.59 -3.85 10.72
N THR A 77 -3.46 -4.00 9.74
CA THR A 77 -4.55 -4.97 9.78
C THR A 77 -4.77 -5.64 8.42
N VAL A 78 -5.65 -6.63 8.41
CA VAL A 78 -6.00 -7.43 7.24
C VAL A 78 -7.49 -7.37 6.98
N SER A 79 -7.85 -7.35 5.70
CA SER A 79 -9.23 -7.48 5.24
C SER A 79 -9.24 -8.37 4.01
N PRO A 80 -10.20 -9.31 3.87
CA PRO A 80 -10.30 -10.13 2.66
C PRO A 80 -10.41 -9.29 1.38
N THR A 81 -11.02 -8.12 1.46
CA THR A 81 -11.18 -7.20 0.32
C THR A 81 -10.03 -6.20 0.19
N GLY A 82 -9.24 -6.01 1.25
CA GLY A 82 -8.21 -4.97 1.30
C GLY A 82 -8.73 -3.55 1.57
N TYR A 83 -10.03 -3.38 1.83
CA TYR A 83 -10.64 -2.07 2.11
C TYR A 83 -11.20 -2.00 3.53
N THR A 84 -11.45 -0.78 4.00
CA THR A 84 -12.05 -0.48 5.30
C THR A 84 -13.45 -1.07 5.42
N LYS A 85 -13.78 -1.57 6.62
CA LYS A 85 -15.13 -1.98 7.02
C LYS A 85 -15.43 -1.38 8.40
N GLU A 86 -16.69 -1.40 8.82
CA GLU A 86 -17.13 -0.82 10.11
C GLU A 86 -16.30 -1.30 11.30
N THR A 87 -15.84 -2.56 11.28
CA THR A 87 -15.01 -3.15 12.34
C THR A 87 -13.55 -2.68 12.34
N ILE A 88 -13.05 -2.16 11.21
CA ILE A 88 -11.67 -1.65 11.05
C ILE A 88 -11.60 -0.16 11.39
N ALA A 89 -12.70 0.58 11.20
CA ALA A 89 -12.78 2.03 11.42
C ALA A 89 -12.73 2.48 12.90
N LEU A 90 -12.62 1.54 13.85
CA LEU A 90 -12.59 1.79 15.30
C LEU A 90 -11.22 1.57 15.94
N ALA A 91 -10.21 1.18 15.16
CA ALA A 91 -8.86 0.87 15.63
C ALA A 91 -7.94 2.11 15.70
#